data_AF-A0A1U9XPH9-F1
#
_entry.id   AF-A0A1U9XPH9-F1
#
_cell.length_a   1.000
_cell.length_b   1.000
_cell.length_c   1.000
_cell.angle_alpha   90.00
_cell.angle_beta   90.00
_cell.angle_gamma   90.00
#
_symmetry.space_group_name_H-M   'P 1'
#
loop_
_entity.id
_entity.type
_entity.pdbx_description
1 polymer ?
#
loop_
_entity_poly.entity_id
_entity_poly.type
_entity_poly.pdbx_seq_one_letter_code
_entity_poly.pdbx_strand_id
1 'polypeptide(L)'
;VLLPGMILVLVLAVSAVSWGVSLKGQTLKQKSAPYECGFDAVGGARFPFSLRFFLLAVLFLIFDVEIVLLFPLVGWQDSATGLSCGGVFVAILLIGLVHEWREGSLDWAE
;
A
#
# COMPACT_ATOMS: atom_id res chain seq x y z
N VAL A 1 -4.05 22.68 -10.67
CA VAL A 1 -3.99 23.33 -9.33
C VAL A 1 -5.37 23.72 -8.81
N LEU A 2 -6.23 24.35 -9.62
CA LEU A 2 -7.60 24.72 -9.18
C LEU A 2 -8.50 23.51 -8.84
N LEU A 3 -8.50 22.47 -9.68
CA LEU A 3 -9.27 21.25 -9.45
C LEU A 3 -8.92 20.51 -8.12
N PRO A 4 -7.65 20.22 -7.80
CA PRO A 4 -7.32 19.59 -6.51
C PRO A 4 -7.64 20.49 -5.31
N GLY A 5 -7.54 21.82 -5.45
CA GLY A 5 -7.95 22.77 -4.41
C GLY A 5 -9.46 22.73 -4.14
N MET A 6 -10.28 22.65 -5.18
CA MET A 6 -11.74 22.55 -5.05
C MET A 6 -12.17 21.24 -4.35
N ILE A 7 -11.50 20.12 -4.67
CA ILE A 7 -11.76 18.82 -4.03
C ILE A 7 -11.42 18.88 -2.53
N LEU A 8 -10.28 19.46 -2.17
CA LEU A 8 -9.88 19.61 -0.78
C LEU A 8 -10.90 20.44 0.03
N VAL A 9 -11.34 21.57 -0.54
CA VAL A 9 -12.35 22.43 0.10
C VAL A 9 -13.68 21.70 0.29
N LEU A 10 -14.11 20.91 -0.70
CA LEU A 10 -15.32 20.10 -0.60
C LEU A 10 -15.22 19.06 0.54
N VAL A 11 -14.10 18.34 0.63
CA VAL A 11 -13.89 17.32 1.67
C VAL A 11 -13.91 17.96 3.06
N LEU A 12 -13.21 19.09 3.23
CA LEU A 12 -13.21 19.83 4.49
C LEU A 12 -14.60 20.35 4.86
N ALA A 13 -15.34 20.91 3.90
CA ALA A 13 -16.70 21.39 4.13
C ALA A 13 -17.65 20.26 4.57
N VAL A 14 -17.63 19.12 3.88
CA VAL A 14 -18.45 17.95 4.24
C VAL A 14 -18.08 17.45 5.65
N SER A 15 -16.79 17.31 5.95
CA SER A 15 -16.33 16.86 7.28
C SER A 15 -16.75 17.82 8.42
N ALA A 16 -16.74 19.14 8.18
CA ALA A 16 -17.16 20.15 9.14
C ALA A 16 -18.68 20.11 9.39
N VAL A 17 -19.49 19.89 8.34
CA VAL A 17 -20.93 19.70 8.47
C VAL A 17 -21.22 18.41 9.24
N SER A 18 -20.54 17.30 8.93
CA SER A 18 -20.69 16.04 9.68
C SER A 18 -20.33 16.21 11.16
N TRP A 19 -19.26 16.95 11.48
CA TRP A 19 -18.89 17.26 12.85
C TRP A 19 -19.95 18.10 13.56
N GLY A 20 -20.43 19.17 12.91
CA GLY A 20 -21.47 20.06 13.45
C GLY A 20 -22.78 19.32 13.77
N VAL A 21 -23.19 18.38 12.92
CA VAL A 21 -24.37 17.53 13.15
C VAL A 21 -24.10 16.49 14.27
N SER A 22 -22.87 15.99 14.38
CA SER A 22 -22.49 14.95 15.35
C SER A 22 -22.40 15.42 16.81
N LEU A 23 -22.44 16.72 17.09
CA LEU A 23 -22.38 17.27 18.46
C LEU A 23 -23.52 16.80 19.40
N LYS A 24 -24.55 16.14 18.87
CA LYS A 24 -25.68 15.58 19.64
C LYS A 24 -25.50 14.14 20.13
N GLY A 25 -24.40 13.47 19.76
CA GLY A 25 -24.17 12.07 20.13
C GLY A 25 -23.58 11.92 21.52
N GLN A 26 -24.37 11.46 22.50
CA GLN A 26 -23.81 11.04 23.79
C GLN A 26 -22.74 9.97 23.57
N THR A 27 -21.54 10.19 24.11
CA THR A 27 -20.44 9.21 24.17
C THR A 27 -20.80 8.12 25.19
N LEU A 28 -21.73 7.25 24.79
CA LEU A 28 -22.01 6.01 25.52
C LEU A 28 -20.81 5.07 25.30
N LYS A 29 -20.21 4.59 26.39
CA LYS A 29 -19.07 3.66 26.38
C LYS A 29 -19.29 2.44 25.48
N GLN A 30 -20.54 2.00 25.34
CA GLN A 30 -20.95 0.89 24.47
C GLN A 30 -20.90 1.24 22.97
N LYS A 31 -21.09 2.51 22.60
CA LYS A 31 -20.97 2.98 21.21
C LYS A 31 -19.50 3.08 20.78
N SER A 32 -18.60 3.30 21.72
CA SER A 32 -17.15 3.35 21.51
C SER A 32 -16.46 1.99 21.67
N ALA A 33 -17.21 0.93 22.01
CA ALA A 33 -16.67 -0.42 22.08
C ALA A 33 -16.55 -1.02 20.66
N PRO A 34 -15.53 -1.86 20.41
CA PRO A 34 -15.41 -2.57 19.13
C PRO A 34 -16.65 -3.44 18.86
N TYR A 35 -17.05 -3.51 17.60
CA TYR A 35 -18.26 -4.22 17.18
C TYR A 35 -18.14 -5.73 17.45
N GLU A 36 -19.22 -6.33 17.95
CA GLU A 36 -19.42 -7.77 18.24
C GLU A 36 -18.47 -8.47 19.21
N CYS A 37 -17.36 -7.86 19.59
CA CYS A 37 -16.43 -8.49 20.51
C CYS A 37 -16.60 -7.87 21.89
N GLY A 38 -17.28 -8.58 22.80
CA GLY A 38 -17.08 -8.43 24.24
C GLY A 38 -15.65 -8.80 24.70
N PHE A 39 -14.69 -8.77 23.79
CA PHE A 39 -13.27 -8.92 24.01
C PHE A 39 -12.65 -7.54 24.03
N ASP A 40 -11.97 -7.20 25.12
CA ASP A 40 -11.02 -6.09 25.11
C ASP A 40 -9.96 -6.37 24.05
N ALA A 41 -9.45 -5.31 23.39
CA ALA A 41 -8.41 -5.44 22.37
C ALA A 41 -7.30 -6.38 22.86
N VAL A 42 -7.23 -7.58 22.29
CA VAL A 42 -6.31 -8.62 22.76
C VAL A 42 -4.92 -8.28 22.24
N GLY A 43 -4.07 -7.79 23.14
CA GLY A 43 -2.65 -7.54 22.87
C GLY A 43 -2.29 -6.06 22.81
N GLY A 44 -1.09 -5.73 23.31
CA GLY A 44 -0.51 -4.40 23.14
C GLY A 44 -0.12 -4.13 21.69
N ALA A 45 0.15 -2.87 21.35
CA ALA A 45 0.53 -2.40 20.00
C ALA A 45 1.80 -3.05 19.38
N ARG A 46 2.41 -4.02 20.06
CA ARG A 46 3.65 -4.71 19.68
C ARG A 46 3.46 -6.21 19.43
N PHE A 47 2.23 -6.66 19.22
CA PHE A 47 2.02 -8.04 18.79
C PHE A 47 2.74 -8.25 17.46
N PRO A 48 3.57 -9.31 17.31
CA PRO A 48 4.24 -9.57 16.06
C PRO A 48 3.18 -9.83 14.99
N PHE A 49 3.04 -8.86 14.09
CA PHE A 49 2.29 -9.00 12.86
C PHE A 49 2.95 -10.07 11.99
N SER A 50 2.19 -10.69 11.09
CA SER A 50 2.75 -11.79 10.30
C SER A 50 3.92 -11.28 9.44
N LEU A 51 5.07 -11.97 9.52
CA LEU A 51 6.26 -11.63 8.73
C LEU A 51 5.97 -11.64 7.22
N ARG A 52 4.97 -12.41 6.79
CA ARG A 52 4.52 -12.50 5.39
C ARG A 52 4.06 -11.14 4.85
N PHE A 53 3.24 -10.41 5.60
CA PHE A 53 2.80 -9.08 5.18
C PHE A 53 3.95 -8.07 5.12
N PHE A 54 4.94 -8.20 6.02
CA PHE A 54 6.13 -7.37 5.97
C PHE A 54 6.98 -7.64 4.72
N LEU A 55 7.19 -8.91 4.37
CA LEU A 55 7.90 -9.31 3.15
C LEU A 55 7.21 -8.80 1.89
N LEU A 56 5.87 -8.90 1.82
CA LEU A 56 5.09 -8.32 0.71
C LEU A 56 5.28 -6.79 0.59
N ALA A 57 5.33 -6.07 1.71
CA ALA A 57 5.54 -4.63 1.70
C ALA A 57 6.95 -4.25 1.20
N VAL A 58 7.97 -4.99 1.61
CA VAL A 58 9.35 -4.80 1.13
C VAL A 58 9.45 -5.13 -0.35
N LEU A 59 8.85 -6.25 -0.78
CA LEU A 59 8.84 -6.67 -2.18
C LEU A 59 8.13 -5.63 -3.07
N PHE A 60 6.97 -5.12 -2.63
CA PHE A 60 6.26 -4.05 -3.32
C PHE A 60 7.11 -2.78 -3.46
N LEU A 61 7.79 -2.37 -2.39
CA LEU A 61 8.67 -1.20 -2.41
C LEU A 61 9.83 -1.35 -3.40
N ILE A 62 10.45 -2.53 -3.44
CA ILE A 62 11.55 -2.82 -4.38
C ILE A 62 11.03 -2.75 -5.82
N PHE A 63 9.92 -3.45 -6.14
CA PHE A 63 9.36 -3.42 -7.48
C PHE A 63 8.89 -2.03 -7.92
N ASP A 64 8.34 -1.21 -7.02
CA ASP A 64 7.94 0.16 -7.34
C ASP A 64 9.15 1.03 -7.74
N VAL A 65 10.25 0.93 -6.98
CA VAL A 65 11.51 1.61 -7.30
C VAL A 65 12.09 1.12 -8.64
N GLU A 66 12.04 -0.17 -8.91
CA GLU A 66 12.54 -0.76 -10.15
C GLU A 66 11.72 -0.33 -11.38
N ILE A 67 10.40 -0.19 -11.25
CA ILE A 67 9.54 0.35 -12.32
C ILE A 67 9.89 1.82 -12.61
N VAL A 68 10.18 2.62 -11.57
CA VAL A 68 10.66 3.99 -11.77
C VAL A 68 11.99 4.01 -12.53
N LEU A 69 12.89 3.06 -12.26
CA LEU A 69 14.15 2.90 -12.99
C LEU A 69 13.97 2.43 -14.44
N LEU A 70 12.85 1.77 -14.78
CA LEU A 70 12.50 1.42 -16.15
C LEU A 70 12.01 2.61 -16.98
N PHE A 71 11.51 3.68 -16.36
CA PHE A 71 10.92 4.82 -17.07
C PHE A 71 11.86 5.50 -18.09
N PRO A 72 13.15 5.76 -17.80
CA PRO A 72 14.07 6.37 -18.75
C PRO A 72 14.33 5.53 -20.01
N LEU A 73 14.17 4.21 -19.96
CA LEU A 73 14.39 3.32 -21.10
C LEU A 73 13.37 3.56 -22.22
N VAL A 74 12.19 4.11 -21.91
CA VAL A 74 11.19 4.49 -22.92
C VAL A 74 11.75 5.51 -23.91
N GLY A 75 12.63 6.41 -23.45
CA GLY A 75 13.29 7.38 -24.33
C GLY A 75 14.36 6.78 -25.23
N TRP A 76 14.80 5.53 -24.99
CA TRP A 76 15.90 4.86 -25.70
C TRP A 76 15.40 3.63 -26.48
N GLN A 77 14.09 3.51 -26.68
CA GLN A 77 13.44 2.35 -27.32
C GLN A 77 13.97 2.05 -28.73
N ASP A 78 14.42 3.07 -29.47
CA ASP A 78 14.92 2.92 -30.84
C ASP A 78 16.39 2.47 -30.88
N SER A 79 17.09 2.51 -29.74
CA SER A 79 18.47 2.03 -29.65
C SER A 79 18.50 0.55 -29.30
N ALA A 80 19.20 -0.25 -30.11
CA ALA A 80 19.45 -1.66 -29.82
C ALA A 80 20.11 -1.86 -28.42
N THR A 81 20.95 -0.90 -27.99
CA THR A 81 21.57 -0.95 -26.67
C THR A 81 20.55 -0.71 -25.55
N GLY A 82 19.63 0.24 -25.72
CA GLY A 82 18.55 0.51 -24.76
C GLY A 82 17.63 -0.69 -24.60
N LEU A 83 17.24 -1.32 -25.72
CA LEU A 83 16.42 -2.53 -25.71
C LEU A 83 17.13 -3.69 -25.01
N SER A 84 18.42 -3.89 -25.27
CA SER A 84 19.20 -4.97 -24.66
C SER A 84 19.40 -4.75 -23.14
N CYS A 85 19.73 -3.54 -22.71
CA CYS A 85 19.87 -3.21 -21.29
C CYS A 85 18.55 -3.34 -20.54
N GLY A 86 17.44 -2.85 -21.13
CA GLY A 86 16.11 -3.01 -20.56
C GLY A 86 15.68 -4.47 -20.47
N GLY A 87 15.98 -5.28 -21.49
CA GLY A 87 15.71 -6.71 -21.49
C GLY A 87 16.49 -7.46 -20.41
N VAL A 88 17.78 -7.16 -20.24
CA VAL A 88 18.60 -7.75 -19.16
C VAL A 88 18.08 -7.31 -17.78
N PHE A 89 17.71 -6.04 -17.63
CA PHE A 89 17.16 -5.54 -16.37
C PHE A 89 15.87 -6.27 -16.00
N VAL A 90 14.90 -6.37 -16.91
CA VAL A 90 13.65 -7.12 -16.68
C VAL A 90 13.91 -8.61 -16.40
N ALA A 91 14.88 -9.23 -17.08
CA ALA A 91 15.22 -10.63 -16.82
C ALA A 91 15.72 -10.85 -15.39
N ILE A 92 16.53 -9.93 -14.86
CA ILE A 92 16.99 -9.97 -13.46
C ILE A 92 15.80 -9.86 -12.50
N LEU A 93 14.84 -8.97 -12.77
CA LEU A 93 13.64 -8.82 -11.94
C LEU A 93 12.80 -10.10 -11.91
N LEU A 94 12.60 -10.72 -13.07
CA LEU A 94 11.84 -11.97 -13.19
C LEU A 94 12.54 -13.12 -12.44
N ILE A 95 13.87 -13.20 -12.51
CA ILE A 95 14.64 -14.21 -11.78
C ILE A 95 14.50 -14.00 -10.26
N GLY A 96 14.61 -12.76 -9.79
CA GLY A 96 14.42 -12.42 -8.37
C GLY A 96 13.01 -12.78 -7.87
N LEU A 97 11.99 -12.46 -8.67
CA LEU A 97 10.60 -12.81 -8.36
C LEU A 97 10.38 -14.33 -8.28
N VAL A 98 10.93 -15.08 -9.24
CA VAL A 98 10.83 -16.54 -9.25
C VAL A 98 11.56 -17.15 -8.05
N HIS A 99 12.69 -16.57 -7.63
CA HIS A 99 13.40 -17.02 -6.43
C HIS A 99 12.55 -16.85 -5.17
N GLU A 100 11.98 -15.66 -4.95
CA GLU A 100 11.10 -15.38 -3.81
C GLU A 100 9.82 -16.22 -3.82
N TRP A 101 9.27 -16.51 -5.00
CA TRP A 101 8.13 -17.41 -5.12
C TRP A 101 8.48 -18.84 -4.70
N ARG A 102 9.64 -19.36 -5.11
CA ARG A 102 10.07 -20.71 -4.71
C ARG A 102 10.33 -20.86 -3.22
N GLU A 103 10.65 -19.76 -2.52
CA GLU A 103 10.78 -19.72 -1.05
C GLU A 103 9.43 -19.68 -0.32
N GLY A 104 8.30 -19.63 -1.03
CA GLY A 104 6.96 -19.66 -0.44
C GLY A 104 6.57 -18.36 0.27
N SER A 105 7.34 -17.29 0.10
CA SER A 105 7.05 -15.95 0.64
C SER A 105 5.73 -15.36 0.10
N LEU A 106 5.31 -15.83 -1.09
CA LEU A 106 4.13 -15.39 -1.83
C LEU A 106 2.93 -16.34 -1.72
N ASP A 107 3.08 -17.52 -1.10
CA ASP A 107 1.98 -18.46 -0.98
C ASP A 107 1.01 -18.03 0.13
N TRP A 108 -0.25 -17.86 -0.25
CA TRP A 108 -1.35 -17.56 0.67
C TRP A 108 -2.20 -18.80 0.84
N ALA A 109 -2.63 -19.03 2.09
CA ALA A 109 -3.42 -20.17 2.57
C ALA A 109 -2.61 -21.45 2.82
N GLU A 110 -2.11 -21.56 4.06
CA GLU A 110 -2.64 -22.54 5.03
C GLU A 110 -2.96 -21.80 6.34
#